data_AF-A0A9W3YKH2-F1
#
_entry.id   AF-A0A9W3YKH2-F1
#
_cell.length_a   1.000
_cell.length_b   1.000
_cell.length_c   1.000
_cell.angle_alpha   90.00
_cell.angle_beta   90.00
_cell.angle_gamma   90.00
#
_symmetry.space_group_name_H-M   'P 1'
#
loop_
_entity.id
_entity.type
_entity.pdbx_description
1 polymer ?
#
loop_
_entity_poly.entity_id
_entity_poly.type
_entity_poly.pdbx_seq_one_letter_code
_entity_poly.pdbx_strand_id
1 'polypeptide(L)' 'MELNKLEKAMVIGIILRVLRSKKKIKQYVGLERLPDVIQVLDELQENTTLEDKEEAITSVINKLLDDLLEKDKR' A
#
# COMPACT_ATOMS: atom_id res chain seq x y z
N MET A 1 -5.50 11.18 -7.52
CA MET A 1 -5.03 11.37 -6.14
C MET A 1 -3.57 10.95 -5.93
N GLU A 2 -2.83 11.56 -4.98
CA GLU A 2 -1.47 11.14 -4.58
C GLU A 2 -1.43 10.45 -3.19
N LEU A 3 -0.91 9.23 -3.13
CA LEU A 3 -0.65 8.49 -1.89
C LEU A 3 0.77 8.78 -1.35
N ASN A 4 0.91 8.94 -0.04
CA ASN A 4 2.21 9.07 0.62
C ASN A 4 2.94 7.72 0.72
N LYS A 5 4.19 7.72 1.23
CA LYS A 5 5.03 6.52 1.29
C LYS A 5 4.40 5.39 2.13
N LEU A 6 3.86 5.73 3.31
CA LEU A 6 3.22 4.76 4.21
C LEU A 6 1.93 4.20 3.61
N GLU A 7 1.09 5.08 3.05
CA GLU A 7 -0.15 4.72 2.36
C GLU A 7 0.11 3.75 1.19
N LYS A 8 1.10 4.04 0.34
CA LYS A 8 1.52 3.16 -0.78
C LYS A 8 1.97 1.80 -0.28
N ALA A 9 2.80 1.78 0.76
CA ALA A 9 3.30 0.55 1.37
C ALA A 9 2.16 -0.33 1.90
N MET A 10 1.18 0.26 2.58
CA MET A 10 0.03 -0.48 3.10
C MET A 10 -0.83 -1.11 2.00
N VAL A 11 -1.13 -0.35 0.94
CA VAL A 11 -1.90 -0.87 -0.20
C VAL A 11 -1.17 -2.03 -0.88
N ILE A 12 0.13 -1.89 -1.13
CA ILE A 12 0.96 -2.94 -1.72
C ILE A 12 0.97 -4.19 -0.83
N GLY A 13 1.20 -4.03 0.48
CA GLY A 13 1.22 -5.14 1.43
C GLY A 13 -0.10 -5.93 1.43
N ILE A 14 -1.24 -5.23 1.39
CA ILE A 14 -2.58 -5.85 1.32
C ILE A 14 -2.76 -6.59 -0.01
N ILE A 15 -2.43 -5.97 -1.15
CA ILE A 15 -2.57 -6.60 -2.47
C ILE A 15 -1.71 -7.87 -2.58
N LEU A 16 -0.45 -7.81 -2.13
CA LEU A 16 0.45 -8.97 -2.11
C LEU A 16 -0.11 -10.08 -1.22
N ARG A 17 -0.66 -9.72 -0.05
CA ARG A 17 -1.32 -10.67 0.84
C ARG A 17 -2.55 -11.31 0.21
N VAL A 18 -3.38 -10.54 -0.52
CA VAL A 18 -4.56 -11.05 -1.24
C VAL A 18 -4.17 -12.01 -2.35
N LEU A 19 -3.10 -11.72 -3.09
CA LEU A 19 -2.64 -12.60 -4.16
C LEU A 19 -2.27 -14.00 -3.66
N ARG A 20 -1.80 -14.14 -2.40
CA ARG A 20 -1.41 -15.35 -1.62
C ARG A 20 -0.42 -16.32 -2.29
N SER A 21 -0.49 -16.48 -3.61
CA SER A 21 0.30 -17.38 -4.43
C SER A 21 1.63 -16.74 -4.76
N LYS A 22 2.70 -17.29 -4.19
CA LYS A 22 4.08 -16.96 -4.57
C LYS A 22 4.28 -17.05 -6.09
N LYS A 23 3.66 -18.04 -6.76
CA LYS A 23 3.77 -18.18 -8.23
C LYS A 23 3.16 -16.99 -8.97
N LYS A 24 2.01 -16.48 -8.53
CA LYS A 24 1.37 -15.29 -9.13
C LYS A 24 2.18 -14.03 -8.83
N ILE A 25 2.63 -13.84 -7.59
CA ILE A 25 3.48 -12.69 -7.22
C ILE A 25 4.75 -12.66 -8.08
N LYS A 26 5.40 -13.82 -8.24
CA LYS A 26 6.57 -14.01 -9.13
C LYS A 26 6.30 -13.62 -10.58
N GLN A 27 5.10 -13.90 -11.09
CA GLN A 27 4.72 -13.65 -12.48
C GLN A 27 4.32 -12.19 -12.75
N TYR A 28 3.73 -11.49 -11.77
CA TYR A 28 3.12 -10.17 -12.00
C TYR A 28 3.96 -8.99 -11.50
N VAL A 29 4.84 -9.18 -10.51
CA VAL A 29 5.48 -8.06 -9.78
C VAL A 29 6.98 -7.92 -10.06
N GLY A 30 7.58 -8.92 -10.73
CA GLY A 30 9.04 -8.99 -10.92
C GLY A 30 9.73 -9.38 -9.62
N LEU A 31 10.34 -10.56 -9.58
CA LEU A 31 10.95 -11.09 -8.36
C LEU A 31 12.09 -10.22 -7.86
N GLU A 32 12.83 -9.63 -8.78
CA GLU A 32 13.99 -8.80 -8.58
C GLU A 32 13.70 -7.52 -7.80
N ARG A 33 12.44 -7.06 -7.81
CA ARG A 33 12.01 -5.82 -7.13
C ARG A 33 11.42 -6.06 -5.75
N LEU A 34 11.05 -7.30 -5.44
CA LEU A 34 10.44 -7.64 -4.15
C LEU A 34 11.36 -7.41 -2.95
N PRO A 35 12.68 -7.70 -3.01
CA PRO A 35 13.58 -7.41 -1.90
C PRO A 35 13.56 -5.93 -1.51
N ASP A 36 13.65 -5.03 -2.50
CA ASP A 36 13.63 -3.59 -2.27
C ASP A 36 12.31 -3.12 -1.66
N VAL A 37 11.18 -3.68 -2.12
CA VAL A 37 9.86 -3.38 -1.56
C VAL A 37 9.76 -3.89 -0.12
N ILE A 38 10.23 -5.11 0.17
CA ILE A 38 10.21 -5.68 1.52
C ILE A 38 11.03 -4.80 2.48
N GLN A 39 12.22 -4.37 2.08
CA GLN A 39 13.04 -3.47 2.90
C GLN A 39 12.28 -2.18 3.25
N VAL A 40 11.61 -1.57 2.28
CA VAL A 40 10.81 -0.36 2.52
C VAL A 40 9.65 -0.65 3.48
N LEU A 41 8.99 -1.80 3.37
CA LEU A 41 7.90 -2.19 4.28
C LEU A 41 8.41 -2.41 5.70
N ASP A 42 9.57 -3.06 5.87
CA ASP A 42 10.18 -3.32 7.18
C ASP A 42 10.60 -2.01 7.86
N GLU A 43 11.29 -1.13 7.13
CA GLU A 43 11.67 0.21 7.62
C GLU A 43 10.45 1.02 8.06
N LEU A 44 9.36 0.99 7.30
CA LEU A 44 8.13 1.68 7.67
C LEU A 44 7.48 1.03 8.89
N GLN A 45 7.49 -0.30 9.00
CA GLN A 45 6.89 -1.00 10.13
C GLN A 45 7.59 -0.68 11.46
N GLU A 46 8.92 -0.55 11.44
CA GLU A 46 9.73 -0.20 12.62
C GLU A 46 9.51 1.25 13.07
N ASN A 47 9.34 2.18 12.12
CA ASN A 47 9.27 3.61 12.40
C ASN A 47 7.84 4.17 12.57
N THR A 48 6.81 3.34 12.42
CA THR A 48 5.40 3.78 12.42
C THR A 48 4.67 3.28 13.67
N THR A 49 4.07 4.19 14.42
CA THR A 49 3.26 3.85 15.60
C THR A 49 1.91 3.23 15.22
N LEU A 50 1.12 2.80 16.21
CA LEU A 50 -0.24 2.34 15.96
C LEU A 50 -1.15 3.48 15.48
N GLU A 51 -1.00 4.66 16.09
CA GLU A 51 -1.78 5.86 15.76
C GLU A 51 -1.51 6.31 14.31
N ASP A 52 -0.23 6.37 13.91
CA ASP A 52 0.16 6.69 12.53
C ASP A 52 -0.46 5.70 11.52
N LYS A 53 -0.58 4.41 11.88
CA LYS A 53 -1.23 3.40 11.04
C LYS A 53 -2.72 3.65 10.91
N GLU A 54 -3.40 3.97 12.01
CA GLU A 54 -4.84 4.27 12.00
C GLU A 54 -5.15 5.52 11.16
N GLU A 55 -4.34 6.57 11.32
CA GLU A 55 -4.42 7.77 10.49
C GLU A 55 -4.17 7.48 9.02
N ALA A 56 -3.10 6.73 8.70
CA ALA A 56 -2.78 6.37 7.33
C ALA A 56 -3.87 5.51 6.69
N ILE A 57 -4.44 4.53 7.42
CA ILE A 57 -5.56 3.71 6.93
C ILE A 57 -6.77 4.59 6.61
N THR A 58 -7.15 5.45 7.56
CA THR A 58 -8.29 6.36 7.41
C THR A 58 -8.09 7.29 6.23
N SER A 59 -6.88 7.86 6.11
CA SER A 59 -6.48 8.70 4.99
C SER A 59 -6.61 7.95 3.67
N VAL A 60 -6.01 6.76 3.51
CA VAL A 60 -6.11 5.93 2.30
C VAL A 60 -7.56 5.64 1.92
N ILE A 61 -8.40 5.29 2.90
CA ILE A 61 -9.81 4.97 2.65
C ILE A 61 -10.54 6.17 2.06
N ASN A 62 -10.46 7.34 2.70
CA ASN A 62 -11.14 8.55 2.23
C ASN A 62 -10.64 8.96 0.84
N LYS A 63 -9.33 8.92 0.67
CA LYS A 63 -8.62 9.13 -0.59
C LYS A 63 -9.17 8.25 -1.72
N LEU A 64 -9.20 6.93 -1.51
CA LEU A 64 -9.72 5.99 -2.50
C LEU A 64 -11.22 6.16 -2.74
N LEU A 65 -12.00 6.47 -1.71
CA LEU A 65 -13.44 6.75 -1.84
C LEU A 65 -13.69 8.00 -2.69
N ASP A 66 -12.97 9.10 -2.45
CA ASP A 66 -13.13 10.33 -3.20
C ASP A 66 -12.70 10.17 -4.66
N ASP A 67 -11.62 9.41 -4.92
CA ASP A 67 -11.16 9.07 -6.28
C ASP A 67 -12.19 8.19 -7.02
N LEU A 68 -12.79 7.21 -6.34
CA LEU A 68 -13.84 6.34 -6.91
C LEU A 68 -15.17 7.06 -7.13
N LEU A 69 -15.52 8.01 -6.27
CA LEU A 69 -16.77 8.77 -6.34
C LEU A 69 -16.70 9.97 -7.29
N GLU A 70 -15.59 10.16 -8.01
CA GLU A 70 -15.34 11.30 -8.91
C GLU A 70 -15.77 12.65 -8.31
N LYS A 71 -15.52 12.88 -7.00
CA LYS A 71 -15.82 14.19 -6.40
C LYS A 71 -15.00 15.34 -7.02
N ASP A 72 -14.09 15.02 -7.92
CA ASP A 72 -13.30 15.94 -8.76
C ASP A 72 -13.69 15.95 -10.26
N LYS A 73 -14.87 15.44 -10.67
CA LYS A 73 -15.38 15.64 -12.04
C LYS A 73 -16.82 16.15 -12.13
N ARG A 74 -17.03 17.40 -11.71
CA ARG A 74 -17.49 18.56 -12.51
C ARG A 74 -18.09 19.63 -11.61
#